data_AF-A0A167MYA5-F1
#
_entry.id   AF-A0A167MYA5-F1
#
_cell.length_a   1.000
_cell.length_b   1.000
_cell.length_c   1.000
_cell.angle_alpha   90.00
_cell.angle_beta   90.00
_cell.angle_gamma   90.00
#
_symmetry.space_group_name_H-M   'P 1'
#
loop_
_entity.id
_entity.type
_entity.pdbx_description
1 polymer ?
#
loop_
_entity_poly.entity_id
_entity_poly.type
_entity_poly.pdbx_seq_one_letter_code
_entity_poly.pdbx_strand_id
1 'polypeptide(L)'
;MSGYISDLLSSPRGQLVTTAVISGAAVATLIFGFQALEREERLSALKNSIPSVTDGKHHTTKLNSFGGSNENAEDIEDARNLALAQRAQAGDFDEELILEQLARNQVFLTPEGLDKLRNSFVVVVGCGGVGSHCTASLARSGVSKLRLIDFDQVTLSSLNRHSVATLADVGTPKVHCLRRRLMAITPWVHFDLRQQKFDGDVANELLGAWEDGQKPDFIIDAIDNIDTKVALLKYCYDNKLPVISSMGAGCKGDPTKIIIGDIGNSTDDGLSRATRRRLKLQGITKGIPVVYSTEQSGEGKAELLPLDQAEFEKGSVGDLGVMPNFRVRILPVLGTMPAIFGMTVANHVILSVTGYPVDYAPAKGRDKMYDGIVNYVQSCEEKLARLFEHDLVGLRSPITVGDVAFLTEELYRARSAITGIPTRLTLIRWRRPDAINVSVIGGGEEGGEEQKCSTVRLRDLVCMTKDEATRHEKQIFKAGVQLEKLYDAETIARVESKMAQAAEYESYRW
;
A
#
# COMPACT_ATOMS: atom_id res chain seq x y z
N MET A 1 40.07 18.04 51.54
CA MET A 1 40.32 18.24 50.09
C MET A 1 41.20 19.46 49.76
N SER A 2 41.68 20.26 50.72
CA SER A 2 42.46 21.47 50.42
C SER A 2 43.97 21.26 50.21
N GLY A 3 44.57 20.15 50.68
CA GLY A 3 46.03 19.92 50.58
C GLY A 3 46.50 19.25 49.28
N TYR A 4 45.66 18.43 48.64
CA TYR A 4 46.02 17.73 47.40
C TYR A 4 46.08 18.65 46.17
N ILE A 5 45.29 19.74 46.17
CA ILE A 5 45.25 20.70 45.06
C ILE A 5 46.47 21.61 45.09
N SER A 6 46.96 21.99 46.27
CA SER A 6 48.17 22.82 46.41
C SER A 6 49.45 22.08 46.01
N ASP A 7 49.55 20.78 46.32
CA ASP A 7 50.70 19.95 45.93
C ASP A 7 50.73 19.62 44.43
N LEU A 8 49.55 19.55 43.79
CA LEU A 8 49.48 19.37 42.33
C LEU A 8 49.96 20.64 41.59
N LEU A 9 49.59 21.82 42.10
CA LEU A 9 49.92 23.13 41.52
C LEU A 9 51.39 23.56 41.75
N SER A 10 52.11 22.93 42.67
CA SER A 10 53.53 23.19 42.92
C SER A 10 54.48 22.30 42.09
N SER A 11 53.97 21.22 41.49
CA SER A 11 54.78 20.33 40.64
C SER A 11 54.88 20.86 39.20
N PRO A 12 56.06 20.80 38.54
CA PRO A 12 56.23 21.28 37.16
C PRO A 12 55.27 20.61 36.16
N ARG A 13 54.97 19.32 36.37
CA ARG A 13 54.03 18.57 35.53
C ARG A 13 52.58 18.98 35.78
N GLY A 14 52.19 19.24 37.03
CA GLY A 14 50.85 19.71 37.36
C GLY A 14 50.59 21.14 36.88
N GLN A 15 51.61 22.01 36.86
CA GLN A 15 51.52 23.34 36.24
C GLN A 15 51.30 23.24 34.72
N LEU A 16 51.99 22.34 34.03
CA LEU A 16 51.81 22.10 32.59
C LEU A 16 50.41 21.57 32.28
N VAL A 17 49.90 20.59 33.05
CA VAL A 17 48.55 20.05 32.87
C VAL A 17 47.50 21.13 33.14
N THR A 18 47.66 21.90 34.22
CA THR A 18 46.73 22.99 34.55
C THR A 18 46.74 24.06 33.45
N THR A 19 47.91 24.42 32.92
CA THR A 19 48.04 25.38 31.81
C THR A 19 47.39 24.85 30.54
N ALA A 20 47.54 23.56 30.23
CA ALA A 20 46.91 22.92 29.07
C ALA A 20 45.38 22.86 29.18
N VAL A 21 44.85 22.58 30.37
CA VAL A 21 43.39 22.58 30.61
C VAL A 21 42.83 24.00 30.52
N ILE A 22 43.51 24.99 31.12
CA ILE A 22 43.08 26.39 31.06
C ILE A 22 43.15 26.93 29.63
N SER A 23 44.22 26.63 28.88
CA SER A 23 44.34 27.08 27.49
C SER A 23 43.34 26.38 26.58
N GLY A 24 43.11 25.08 26.76
CA GLY A 24 42.07 24.34 26.05
C GLY A 24 40.67 24.86 26.33
N ALA A 25 40.35 25.16 27.59
CA ALA A 25 39.08 25.75 27.98
C ALA A 25 38.89 27.16 27.40
N ALA A 26 39.95 27.98 27.40
CA ALA A 26 39.91 29.33 26.83
C ALA A 26 39.68 29.31 25.32
N VAL A 27 40.38 28.44 24.58
CA VAL A 27 40.20 28.27 23.13
C VAL A 27 38.81 27.75 22.81
N ALA A 28 38.32 26.75 23.55
CA ALA A 28 36.96 26.23 23.35
C ALA A 28 35.91 27.32 23.59
N THR A 29 36.08 28.14 24.62
CA THR A 29 35.15 29.24 24.94
C THR A 29 35.17 30.31 23.86
N LEU A 30 36.33 30.63 23.29
CA LEU A 30 36.46 31.53 22.15
C LEU A 30 35.77 30.99 20.89
N ILE A 31 35.96 29.70 20.57
CA ILE A 31 35.34 29.06 19.40
C ILE A 31 33.81 29.02 19.56
N PHE A 32 33.32 28.53 20.70
CA PHE A 32 31.87 28.46 20.94
C PHE A 32 31.24 29.84 21.08
N GLY A 33 31.94 30.81 21.65
CA GLY A 33 31.50 32.21 21.70
C GLY A 33 31.42 32.84 20.31
N PHE A 34 32.42 32.62 19.46
CA PHE A 34 32.40 33.10 18.07
C PHE A 34 31.27 32.45 17.26
N GLN A 35 31.09 31.13 17.39
CA GLN A 35 29.99 30.42 16.72
C GLN A 35 28.61 30.88 17.22
N ALA A 36 28.48 31.19 18.52
CA ALA A 36 27.23 31.73 19.07
C ALA A 36 26.93 33.12 18.52
N LEU A 37 27.93 34.00 18.43
CA LEU A 37 27.80 35.34 17.84
C LEU A 37 27.48 35.28 16.35
N GLU A 38 28.17 34.45 15.58
CA GLU A 38 27.90 34.27 14.16
C GLU A 38 26.49 33.70 13.93
N ARG A 39 26.03 32.80 14.81
CA ARG A 39 24.65 32.29 14.79
C ARG A 39 23.64 33.39 15.11
N GLU A 40 23.94 34.25 16.08
CA GLU A 40 23.09 35.38 16.45
C GLU A 40 23.00 36.42 15.33
N GLU A 41 24.12 36.69 14.65
CA GLU A 41 24.16 37.58 13.49
C GLU A 41 23.41 37.01 12.28
N ARG A 42 23.55 35.71 11.98
CA ARG A 42 22.72 35.07 10.95
C ARG A 42 21.25 35.06 11.32
N LEU A 43 20.91 34.84 12.59
CA LEU A 43 19.53 34.90 13.09
C LEU A 43 18.96 36.32 13.01
N SER A 44 19.76 37.34 13.33
CA SER A 44 19.33 38.74 13.23
C SER A 44 19.16 39.16 11.78
N ALA A 45 20.09 38.77 10.89
CA ALA A 45 19.96 38.99 9.45
C ALA A 45 18.72 38.28 8.88
N LEU A 46 18.43 37.04 9.30
CA LEU A 46 17.22 36.31 8.92
C LEU A 46 15.97 37.03 9.44
N LYS A 47 15.95 37.46 10.71
CA LYS A 47 14.84 38.22 11.29
C LYS A 47 14.62 39.56 10.59
N ASN A 48 15.69 40.26 10.23
CA ASN A 48 15.64 41.53 9.50
C ASN A 48 15.28 41.34 8.03
N SER A 49 15.50 40.15 7.46
CA SER A 49 15.03 39.79 6.11
C SER A 49 13.53 39.47 6.08
N ILE A 50 12.92 39.21 7.24
CA ILE A 50 11.47 39.09 7.36
C ILE A 50 10.90 40.53 7.36
N PRO A 51 10.01 40.87 6.41
CA PRO A 51 9.38 42.18 6.37
C PRO A 51 8.70 42.54 7.70
N SER A 52 8.84 43.80 8.11
CA SER A 52 8.19 44.32 9.32
C SER A 52 6.66 44.23 9.19
N VAL A 53 6.00 43.62 10.17
CA VAL A 53 4.51 43.53 10.24
C VAL A 53 3.87 44.92 10.39
N THR A 54 4.66 45.94 10.76
CA THR A 54 4.19 47.32 10.97
C THR A 54 4.29 48.22 9.73
N ASP A 55 4.91 47.74 8.64
CA ASP A 55 4.76 48.39 7.34
C ASP A 55 3.33 48.12 6.89
N GLY A 56 2.48 49.15 6.86
CA GLY A 56 1.02 49.11 6.68
C GLY A 56 0.46 48.52 5.36
N LYS A 57 1.13 47.51 4.80
CA LYS A 57 0.70 46.68 3.68
C LYS A 57 0.25 45.27 4.10
N HIS A 58 0.36 44.90 5.37
CA HIS A 58 -0.08 43.58 5.86
C HIS A 58 -1.31 43.69 6.76
N HIS A 59 -2.43 43.14 6.28
CA HIS A 59 -3.62 42.92 7.09
C HIS A 59 -3.38 41.71 8.00
N THR A 60 -3.49 41.88 9.32
CA THR A 60 -3.44 40.77 10.27
C THR A 60 -4.75 40.00 10.22
N THR A 61 -4.75 38.83 9.59
CA THR A 61 -5.93 37.98 9.47
C THR A 61 -6.05 37.01 10.64
N LYS A 62 -7.22 36.92 11.25
CA LYS A 62 -7.48 35.94 12.32
C LYS A 62 -7.48 34.54 11.69
N LEU A 63 -6.64 33.64 12.21
CA LEU A 63 -6.65 32.24 11.79
C LEU A 63 -8.01 31.61 12.13
N ASN A 64 -8.51 30.75 11.25
CA ASN A 64 -9.65 29.91 11.57
C ASN A 64 -9.28 28.93 12.71
N SER A 65 -10.28 28.22 13.22
CA SER A 65 -10.12 27.21 14.28
C SER A 65 -9.13 26.08 13.94
N PHE A 66 -8.64 26.04 12.69
CA PHE A 66 -7.78 25.00 12.14
C PHE A 66 -6.41 25.55 11.69
N GLY A 67 -6.05 26.79 12.06
CA GLY A 67 -4.72 27.36 11.85
C GLY A 67 -4.42 27.93 10.46
N GLY A 68 -5.43 28.08 9.59
CA GLY A 68 -5.31 28.76 8.29
C GLY A 68 -5.88 30.18 8.30
N SER A 69 -5.42 31.08 7.44
CA SER A 69 -5.97 32.44 7.31
C SER A 69 -7.41 32.44 6.77
N ASN A 70 -8.33 33.15 7.43
CA ASN A 70 -9.73 33.27 7.00
C ASN A 70 -9.94 34.11 5.73
N GLU A 71 -9.01 34.99 5.41
CA GLU A 71 -9.03 35.81 4.19
C GLU A 71 -7.73 35.52 3.44
N ASN A 72 -7.77 34.59 2.50
CA ASN A 72 -6.99 34.85 1.29
C ASN A 72 -7.67 36.08 0.67
N ALA A 73 -6.95 37.17 0.43
CA ALA A 73 -7.43 38.17 -0.50
C ALA A 73 -7.81 37.39 -1.76
N GLU A 74 -9.12 37.23 -2.02
CA GLU A 74 -9.59 36.35 -3.07
C GLU A 74 -8.96 36.84 -4.35
N ASP A 75 -8.11 36.00 -4.95
CA ASP A 75 -7.60 36.27 -6.28
C ASP A 75 -8.83 36.54 -7.16
N ILE A 76 -8.86 37.67 -7.85
CA ILE A 76 -10.00 38.08 -8.68
C ILE A 76 -10.35 36.96 -9.66
N GLU A 77 -9.34 36.22 -10.11
CA GLU A 77 -9.53 35.04 -10.94
C GLU A 77 -10.23 33.89 -10.21
N ASP A 78 -9.86 33.59 -8.96
CA ASP A 78 -10.53 32.56 -8.15
C ASP A 78 -11.99 32.91 -7.87
N ALA A 79 -12.27 34.18 -7.55
CA ALA A 79 -13.64 34.65 -7.36
C ALA A 79 -14.48 34.53 -8.64
N ARG A 80 -13.89 34.88 -9.79
CA ARG A 80 -14.52 34.69 -11.11
C ARG A 80 -14.79 33.22 -11.41
N ASN A 81 -13.83 32.34 -11.14
CA ASN A 81 -13.97 30.90 -11.36
C ASN A 81 -15.04 30.30 -10.44
N LEU A 82 -15.11 30.74 -9.19
CA LEU A 82 -16.17 30.36 -8.25
C LEU A 82 -17.55 30.80 -8.75
N ALA A 83 -17.69 32.04 -9.20
CA ALA A 83 -18.94 32.55 -9.75
C ALA A 83 -19.37 31.78 -11.02
N LEU A 84 -18.42 31.46 -11.92
CA LEU A 84 -18.69 30.65 -13.11
C LEU A 84 -19.13 29.23 -12.74
N ALA A 85 -18.46 28.60 -11.78
CA ALA A 85 -18.81 27.27 -11.32
C ALA A 85 -20.19 27.22 -10.66
N GLN A 86 -20.55 28.22 -9.84
CA GLN A 86 -21.89 28.32 -9.26
C GLN A 86 -22.97 28.41 -10.33
N ARG A 87 -22.75 29.20 -11.40
CA ARG A 87 -23.66 29.27 -12.54
C ARG A 87 -23.77 27.93 -13.27
N ALA A 88 -22.63 27.30 -13.54
CA ALA A 88 -22.60 26.00 -14.22
C ALA A 88 -23.29 24.88 -13.43
N GLN A 89 -23.05 24.82 -12.13
CA GLN A 89 -23.69 23.88 -11.22
C GLN A 89 -25.20 24.14 -11.05
N ALA A 90 -25.67 25.36 -11.32
CA ALA A 90 -27.08 25.71 -11.37
C ALA A 90 -27.74 25.45 -12.74
N GLY A 91 -26.99 24.91 -13.71
CA GLY A 91 -27.45 24.63 -15.07
C GLY A 91 -27.33 25.81 -16.05
N ASP A 92 -26.75 26.93 -15.64
CA ASP A 92 -26.43 28.08 -16.51
C ASP A 92 -25.01 27.95 -17.09
N PHE A 93 -24.78 26.86 -17.82
CA PHE A 93 -23.57 26.62 -18.60
C PHE A 93 -23.90 25.76 -19.81
N ASP A 94 -23.33 26.13 -20.95
CA ASP A 94 -23.68 25.52 -22.22
C ASP A 94 -23.24 24.05 -22.26
N GLU A 95 -24.21 23.17 -22.46
CA GLU A 95 -24.02 21.73 -22.57
C GLU A 95 -23.13 21.38 -23.78
N GLU A 96 -23.21 22.15 -24.88
CA GLU A 96 -22.36 21.97 -26.06
C GLU A 96 -20.88 22.22 -25.72
N LEU A 97 -20.58 23.20 -24.85
CA LEU A 97 -19.21 23.46 -24.39
C LEU A 97 -18.67 22.33 -23.51
N ILE A 98 -19.51 21.75 -22.65
CA ILE A 98 -19.11 20.59 -21.83
C ILE A 98 -18.81 19.40 -22.75
N LEU A 99 -19.70 19.13 -23.71
CA LEU A 99 -19.52 18.04 -24.67
C LEU A 99 -18.30 18.25 -25.57
N GLU A 100 -18.02 19.47 -26.02
CA GLU A 100 -16.82 19.78 -26.79
C GLU A 100 -15.55 19.53 -25.96
N GLN A 101 -15.53 19.95 -24.69
CA GLN A 101 -14.40 19.67 -23.79
C GLN A 101 -14.22 18.17 -23.53
N LEU A 102 -15.31 17.40 -23.52
CA LEU A 102 -15.33 15.95 -23.30
C LEU A 102 -15.38 15.11 -24.59
N ALA A 103 -15.25 15.73 -25.77
CA ALA A 103 -15.53 15.07 -27.05
C ALA A 103 -14.70 13.80 -27.26
N ARG A 104 -13.41 13.83 -26.86
CA ARG A 104 -12.53 12.65 -26.95
C ARG A 104 -12.95 11.53 -26.01
N ASN A 105 -13.45 11.86 -24.82
CA ASN A 105 -13.98 10.87 -23.89
C ASN A 105 -15.28 10.28 -24.43
N GLN A 106 -16.13 11.10 -25.05
CA GLN A 106 -17.37 10.62 -25.68
C GLN A 106 -17.10 9.62 -26.80
N VAL A 107 -16.14 9.93 -27.68
CA VAL A 107 -15.74 9.02 -28.77
C VAL A 107 -15.18 7.71 -28.21
N PHE A 108 -14.41 7.76 -27.11
CA PHE A 108 -13.82 6.58 -26.50
C PHE A 108 -14.84 5.73 -25.71
N LEU A 109 -15.66 6.37 -24.89
CA LEU A 109 -16.58 5.71 -23.94
C LEU A 109 -17.97 5.46 -24.52
N THR A 110 -18.28 5.97 -25.72
CA THR A 110 -19.63 6.15 -26.28
C THR A 110 -20.44 7.24 -25.57
N PRO A 111 -21.48 7.81 -26.22
CA PRO A 111 -22.39 8.75 -25.57
C PRO A 111 -23.00 8.21 -24.27
N GLU A 112 -23.42 6.94 -24.27
CA GLU A 112 -24.03 6.29 -23.12
C GLU A 112 -23.03 6.10 -21.97
N GLY A 113 -21.79 5.73 -22.28
CA GLY A 113 -20.73 5.61 -21.27
C GLY A 113 -20.38 6.97 -20.65
N LEU A 114 -20.26 8.01 -21.48
CA LEU A 114 -20.01 9.37 -20.98
C LEU A 114 -21.16 9.87 -20.09
N ASP A 115 -22.41 9.61 -20.46
CA ASP A 115 -23.58 9.98 -19.65
C ASP A 115 -23.54 9.30 -18.26
N LYS A 116 -23.26 7.99 -18.21
CA LYS A 116 -23.05 7.29 -16.93
C LYS A 116 -21.93 7.91 -16.10
N LEU A 117 -20.81 8.25 -16.73
CA LEU A 117 -19.67 8.86 -16.03
C LEU A 117 -20.05 10.24 -15.46
N ARG A 118 -20.79 11.04 -16.23
CA ARG A 118 -21.24 12.37 -15.80
C ARG A 118 -22.26 12.32 -14.68
N ASN A 119 -23.10 11.28 -14.64
CA ASN A 119 -24.07 11.07 -13.56
C ASN A 119 -23.47 10.35 -12.34
N SER A 120 -22.19 9.98 -12.37
CA SER A 120 -21.55 9.22 -11.28
C SER A 120 -21.15 10.09 -10.09
N PHE A 121 -21.20 9.47 -8.91
CA PHE A 121 -20.71 10.00 -7.65
C PHE A 121 -19.51 9.16 -7.15
N VAL A 122 -18.34 9.80 -7.06
CA VAL A 122 -17.10 9.15 -6.62
C VAL A 122 -16.57 9.80 -5.34
N VAL A 123 -16.14 8.97 -4.39
CA VAL A 123 -15.52 9.40 -3.13
C VAL A 123 -14.01 9.13 -3.18
N VAL A 124 -13.19 10.14 -2.90
CA VAL A 124 -11.73 10.03 -2.82
C VAL A 124 -11.27 10.24 -1.37
N VAL A 125 -10.65 9.21 -0.78
CA VAL A 125 -10.10 9.27 0.57
C VAL A 125 -8.58 9.40 0.50
N GLY A 126 -8.07 10.55 0.95
CA GLY A 126 -6.68 10.96 0.82
C GLY A 126 -6.45 11.77 -0.46
N CYS A 127 -6.03 13.02 -0.32
CA CYS A 127 -5.77 14.00 -1.38
C CYS A 127 -4.26 14.29 -1.53
N GLY A 128 -3.41 13.32 -1.19
CA GLY A 128 -1.95 13.40 -1.36
C GLY A 128 -1.50 13.21 -2.82
N GLY A 129 -0.28 12.69 -3.02
CA GLY A 129 0.29 12.53 -4.36
C GLY A 129 -0.51 11.61 -5.29
N VAL A 130 -1.13 10.55 -4.77
CA VAL A 130 -2.00 9.68 -5.58
C VAL A 130 -3.38 10.30 -5.76
N GLY A 131 -4.05 10.65 -4.67
CA GLY A 131 -5.44 11.08 -4.70
C GLY A 131 -5.66 12.41 -5.41
N SER A 132 -4.70 13.35 -5.33
CA SER A 132 -4.78 14.62 -6.07
C SER A 132 -4.72 14.41 -7.59
N HIS A 133 -3.86 13.51 -8.08
CA HIS A 133 -3.79 13.15 -9.49
C HIS A 133 -5.03 12.38 -9.94
N CYS A 134 -5.51 11.44 -9.11
CA CYS A 134 -6.74 10.70 -9.37
C CYS A 134 -7.95 11.64 -9.50
N THR A 135 -8.14 12.54 -8.53
CA THR A 135 -9.22 13.54 -8.53
C THR A 135 -9.17 14.43 -9.76
N ALA A 136 -7.98 14.94 -10.11
CA ALA A 136 -7.81 15.78 -11.30
C ALA A 136 -8.15 15.04 -12.60
N SER A 137 -7.77 13.76 -12.72
CA SER A 137 -8.14 12.91 -13.85
C SER A 137 -9.65 12.68 -13.91
N LEU A 138 -10.30 12.32 -12.80
CA LEU A 138 -11.75 12.07 -12.76
C LEU A 138 -12.57 13.30 -13.16
N ALA A 139 -12.26 14.47 -12.58
CA ALA A 139 -12.95 15.72 -12.90
C ALA A 139 -12.82 16.06 -14.39
N ARG A 140 -11.60 15.98 -14.93
CA ARG A 140 -11.32 16.23 -16.35
C ARG A 140 -11.93 15.19 -17.30
N SER A 141 -12.19 13.99 -16.80
CA SER A 141 -12.82 12.93 -17.58
C SER A 141 -14.34 13.04 -17.64
N GLY A 142 -14.95 13.87 -16.79
CA GLY A 142 -16.38 14.16 -16.80
C GLY A 142 -17.14 13.69 -15.56
N VAL A 143 -16.49 13.18 -14.51
CA VAL A 143 -17.19 12.87 -13.25
C VAL A 143 -17.72 14.16 -12.63
N SER A 144 -19.03 14.26 -12.43
CA SER A 144 -19.66 15.52 -11.98
C SER A 144 -19.84 15.63 -10.47
N LYS A 145 -19.81 14.54 -9.71
CA LYS A 145 -19.91 14.58 -8.24
C LYS A 145 -18.69 13.93 -7.60
N LEU A 146 -17.91 14.72 -6.87
CA LEU A 146 -16.70 14.28 -6.18
C LEU A 146 -16.76 14.65 -4.71
N ARG A 147 -16.70 13.66 -3.82
CA ARG A 147 -16.46 13.89 -2.39
C ARG A 147 -14.99 13.69 -2.07
N LEU A 148 -14.34 14.69 -1.49
CA LEU A 148 -12.92 14.68 -1.15
C LEU A 148 -12.75 14.63 0.36
N ILE A 149 -12.10 13.58 0.87
CA ILE A 149 -11.85 13.39 2.30
C ILE A 149 -10.35 13.46 2.57
N ASP A 150 -9.89 14.55 3.19
CA ASP A 150 -8.52 14.69 3.68
C ASP A 150 -8.46 15.79 4.75
N PHE A 151 -7.75 15.53 5.85
CA PHE A 151 -7.56 16.50 6.93
C PHE A 151 -6.30 17.34 6.76
N ASP A 152 -5.36 16.90 5.91
CA ASP A 152 -4.06 17.54 5.74
C ASP A 152 -4.12 18.86 4.99
N GLN A 153 -3.10 19.67 5.23
CA GLN A 153 -2.78 20.86 4.46
C GLN A 153 -1.67 20.58 3.44
N VAL A 154 -1.60 21.42 2.41
CA VAL A 154 -0.49 21.44 1.46
C VAL A 154 0.76 21.91 2.17
N THR A 155 1.82 21.11 2.11
CA THR A 155 3.15 21.47 2.62
C THR A 155 4.11 21.81 1.48
N LEU A 156 5.23 22.48 1.75
CA LEU A 156 6.30 22.66 0.75
C LEU A 156 6.76 21.31 0.15
N SER A 157 6.88 20.29 1.00
CA SER A 157 7.25 18.94 0.56
C SER A 157 6.17 18.22 -0.23
N SER A 158 4.93 18.72 -0.27
CA SER A 158 3.85 18.18 -1.10
C SER A 158 4.01 18.57 -2.57
N LEU A 159 4.67 19.70 -2.85
CA LEU A 159 4.75 20.29 -4.20
C LEU A 159 5.53 19.43 -5.21
N ASN A 160 6.34 18.47 -4.75
CA ASN A 160 7.04 17.55 -5.66
C ASN A 160 6.12 16.50 -6.30
N ARG A 161 4.90 16.32 -5.79
CA ARG A 161 4.01 15.20 -6.18
C ARG A 161 2.51 15.47 -6.14
N HIS A 162 2.07 16.62 -5.63
CA HIS A 162 0.66 16.99 -5.62
C HIS A 162 0.25 17.58 -6.98
N SER A 163 -0.90 17.19 -7.52
CA SER A 163 -1.24 17.43 -8.93
C SER A 163 -1.43 18.90 -9.33
N VAL A 164 -2.01 19.71 -8.43
CA VAL A 164 -2.43 21.09 -8.74
C VAL A 164 -1.90 22.14 -7.76
N ALA A 165 -1.18 21.72 -6.72
CA ALA A 165 -0.75 22.64 -5.67
C ALA A 165 0.45 23.46 -6.14
N THR A 166 0.45 24.74 -5.77
CA THR A 166 1.51 25.70 -6.07
C THR A 166 2.14 26.23 -4.77
N LEU A 167 3.20 27.05 -4.87
CA LEU A 167 3.79 27.70 -3.69
C LEU A 167 2.77 28.53 -2.90
N ALA A 168 1.80 29.16 -3.58
CA ALA A 168 0.73 29.92 -2.94
C ALA A 168 -0.29 29.05 -2.18
N ASP A 169 -0.31 27.73 -2.42
CA ASP A 169 -1.21 26.81 -1.75
C ASP A 169 -0.66 26.30 -0.41
N VAL A 170 0.62 26.54 -0.10
CA VAL A 170 1.22 26.03 1.15
C VAL A 170 0.47 26.56 2.37
N GLY A 171 0.04 25.66 3.25
CA GLY A 171 -0.81 25.95 4.41
C GLY A 171 -2.32 25.90 4.15
N THR A 172 -2.74 25.77 2.88
CA THR A 172 -4.17 25.57 2.56
C THR A 172 -4.55 24.10 2.68
N PRO A 173 -5.79 23.76 3.07
CA PRO A 173 -6.27 22.38 3.07
C PRO A 173 -6.20 21.75 1.67
N LYS A 174 -5.72 20.51 1.55
CA LYS A 174 -5.57 19.83 0.26
C LYS A 174 -6.88 19.73 -0.52
N VAL A 175 -7.99 19.42 0.18
CA VAL A 175 -9.34 19.35 -0.41
C VAL A 175 -9.77 20.69 -1.04
N HIS A 176 -9.45 21.80 -0.38
CA HIS A 176 -9.76 23.14 -0.87
C HIS A 176 -8.87 23.53 -2.06
N CYS A 177 -7.57 23.20 -2.01
CA CYS A 177 -6.64 23.39 -3.11
C CYS A 177 -7.13 22.69 -4.40
N LEU A 178 -7.56 21.43 -4.29
CA LEU A 178 -8.12 20.66 -5.40
C LEU A 178 -9.38 21.31 -5.98
N ARG A 179 -10.38 21.62 -5.14
CA ARG A 179 -11.61 22.28 -5.58
C ARG A 179 -11.32 23.59 -6.31
N ARG A 180 -10.51 24.46 -5.70
CA ARG A 180 -10.17 25.78 -6.23
C ARG A 180 -9.58 25.69 -7.64
N ARG A 181 -8.61 24.79 -7.84
CA ARG A 181 -7.93 24.63 -9.13
C ARG A 181 -8.79 23.89 -10.15
N LEU A 182 -9.55 22.88 -9.75
CA LEU A 182 -10.34 22.07 -10.67
C LEU A 182 -11.63 22.75 -11.12
N MET A 183 -12.27 23.60 -10.30
CA MET A 183 -13.43 24.38 -10.76
C MET A 183 -13.09 25.35 -11.89
N ALA A 184 -11.86 25.85 -11.97
CA ALA A 184 -11.40 26.66 -13.10
C ALA A 184 -11.32 25.86 -14.42
N ILE A 185 -11.29 24.53 -14.35
CA ILE A 185 -11.16 23.62 -15.49
C ILE A 185 -12.49 22.95 -15.83
N THR A 186 -13.22 22.53 -14.80
CA THR A 186 -14.48 21.78 -14.89
C THR A 186 -15.52 22.44 -13.98
N PRO A 187 -16.04 23.62 -14.36
CA PRO A 187 -16.94 24.41 -13.51
C PRO A 187 -18.25 23.70 -13.16
N TRP A 188 -18.70 22.73 -13.97
CA TRP A 188 -19.90 21.92 -13.73
C TRP A 188 -19.74 20.83 -12.66
N VAL A 189 -18.52 20.57 -12.17
CA VAL A 189 -18.27 19.51 -11.18
C VAL A 189 -18.60 20.02 -9.78
N HIS A 190 -19.41 19.25 -9.06
CA HIS A 190 -19.77 19.47 -7.67
C HIS A 190 -18.76 18.77 -6.74
N PHE A 191 -18.17 19.55 -5.84
CA PHE A 191 -17.20 19.07 -4.86
C PHE A 191 -17.77 19.14 -3.44
N ASP A 192 -17.88 17.99 -2.77
CA ASP A 192 -18.19 17.89 -1.34
C ASP A 192 -16.87 17.71 -0.57
N LEU A 193 -16.48 18.72 0.21
CA LEU A 193 -15.19 18.74 0.91
C LEU A 193 -15.38 18.31 2.36
N ARG A 194 -14.74 17.20 2.73
CA ARG A 194 -14.73 16.65 4.09
C ARG A 194 -13.33 16.79 4.67
N GLN A 195 -13.08 17.91 5.33
CA GLN A 195 -11.79 18.20 5.95
C GLN A 195 -11.62 17.47 7.29
N GLN A 196 -11.62 16.13 7.25
CA GLN A 196 -11.46 15.30 8.44
C GLN A 196 -10.75 13.99 8.12
N LYS A 197 -10.14 13.40 9.16
CA LYS A 197 -9.49 12.10 9.04
C LYS A 197 -10.55 11.03 8.93
N PHE A 198 -10.37 10.10 7.99
CA PHE A 198 -11.21 8.92 7.93
C PHE A 198 -10.95 8.03 9.17
N ASP A 199 -12.01 7.56 9.80
CA ASP A 199 -11.95 6.52 10.81
C ASP A 199 -13.22 5.66 10.75
N GLY A 200 -13.19 4.48 11.38
CA GLY A 200 -14.29 3.52 11.34
C GLY A 200 -15.61 4.09 11.88
N ASP A 201 -15.55 4.94 12.90
CA ASP A 201 -16.73 5.51 13.57
C ASP A 201 -17.51 6.49 12.68
N VAL A 202 -16.80 7.21 11.81
CA VAL A 202 -17.38 8.23 10.91
C VAL A 202 -17.59 7.70 9.48
N ALA A 203 -17.33 6.42 9.24
CA ALA A 203 -17.40 5.81 7.91
C ALA A 203 -18.80 5.91 7.28
N ASN A 204 -19.86 5.71 8.08
CA ASN A 204 -21.25 5.84 7.62
C ASN A 204 -21.58 7.24 7.10
N GLU A 205 -21.06 8.28 7.74
CA GLU A 205 -21.28 9.66 7.32
C GLU A 205 -20.45 9.98 6.09
N LEU A 206 -19.15 9.67 6.13
CA LEU A 206 -18.19 10.05 5.10
C LEU A 206 -18.43 9.33 3.77
N LEU A 207 -18.79 8.06 3.82
CA LEU A 207 -19.07 7.21 2.66
C LEU A 207 -20.57 7.10 2.37
N GLY A 208 -21.38 7.88 3.08
CA GLY A 208 -22.82 7.93 2.91
C GLY A 208 -23.25 8.55 1.57
N ALA A 209 -24.56 8.59 1.36
CA ALA A 209 -25.13 9.16 0.14
C ALA A 209 -24.79 10.65 -0.05
N TRP A 210 -24.95 11.11 -1.29
CA TRP A 210 -25.03 12.52 -1.63
C TRP A 210 -26.36 13.13 -1.11
N GLU A 211 -26.51 14.44 -1.22
CA GLU A 211 -27.68 15.19 -0.72
C GLU A 211 -29.01 14.72 -1.33
N ASP A 212 -28.99 14.20 -2.56
CA ASP A 212 -30.15 13.66 -3.29
C ASP A 212 -30.40 12.17 -3.01
N GLY A 213 -29.64 11.55 -2.09
CA GLY A 213 -29.76 10.15 -1.74
C GLY A 213 -28.95 9.20 -2.65
N GLN A 214 -28.24 9.70 -3.66
CA GLN A 214 -27.36 8.88 -4.51
C GLN A 214 -26.22 8.28 -3.67
N LYS A 215 -26.09 6.95 -3.68
CA LYS A 215 -24.95 6.27 -3.05
C LYS A 215 -23.68 6.44 -3.91
N PRO A 216 -22.48 6.36 -3.31
CA PRO A 216 -21.25 6.34 -4.09
C PRO A 216 -21.25 5.22 -5.13
N ASP A 217 -21.00 5.57 -6.38
CA ASP A 217 -20.76 4.61 -7.45
C ASP A 217 -19.36 3.98 -7.32
N PHE A 218 -18.41 4.72 -6.74
CA PHE A 218 -17.07 4.22 -6.47
C PHE A 218 -16.39 4.94 -5.30
N ILE A 219 -15.57 4.19 -4.55
CA ILE A 219 -14.73 4.70 -3.48
C ILE A 219 -13.26 4.46 -3.83
N ILE A 220 -12.44 5.48 -3.66
CA ILE A 220 -11.01 5.44 -3.94
C ILE A 220 -10.26 5.63 -2.64
N ASP A 221 -9.42 4.66 -2.32
CA ASP A 221 -8.52 4.71 -1.19
C ASP A 221 -7.10 5.10 -1.65
N ALA A 222 -6.69 6.32 -1.29
CA ALA A 222 -5.34 6.84 -1.48
C ALA A 222 -4.67 7.20 -0.14
N ILE A 223 -5.07 6.53 0.96
CA ILE A 223 -4.49 6.70 2.29
C ILE A 223 -3.12 6.03 2.37
N ASP A 224 -2.19 6.60 3.14
CA ASP A 224 -0.85 6.04 3.40
C ASP A 224 -0.72 5.36 4.77
N ASN A 225 -1.55 5.74 5.75
CA ASN A 225 -1.65 5.07 7.05
C ASN A 225 -2.34 3.70 6.94
N ILE A 226 -1.71 2.66 7.50
CA ILE A 226 -2.17 1.29 7.33
C ILE A 226 -3.45 1.01 8.12
N ASP A 227 -3.58 1.52 9.34
CA ASP A 227 -4.73 1.22 10.20
C ASP A 227 -6.00 1.86 9.62
N THR A 228 -5.93 3.15 9.23
CA THR A 228 -7.02 3.86 8.57
C THR A 228 -7.38 3.23 7.22
N LYS A 229 -6.38 2.80 6.43
CA LYS A 229 -6.59 2.07 5.18
C LYS A 229 -7.35 0.77 5.39
N VAL A 230 -6.93 -0.05 6.36
CA VAL A 230 -7.60 -1.33 6.64
C VAL A 230 -9.03 -1.10 7.12
N ALA A 231 -9.28 -0.09 7.96
CA ALA A 231 -10.63 0.27 8.40
C ALA A 231 -11.54 0.65 7.22
N LEU A 232 -11.05 1.48 6.29
CA LEU A 232 -11.79 1.86 5.08
C LEU A 232 -12.11 0.63 4.23
N LEU A 233 -11.11 -0.19 3.91
CA LEU A 233 -11.27 -1.35 3.04
C LEU A 233 -12.19 -2.40 3.65
N LYS A 234 -12.10 -2.64 4.96
CA LYS A 234 -13.03 -3.51 5.68
C LYS A 234 -14.46 -2.96 5.61
N TYR A 235 -14.65 -1.67 5.90
CA TYR A 235 -15.98 -1.08 5.86
C TYR A 235 -16.62 -1.19 4.47
N CYS A 236 -15.86 -0.88 3.41
CA CYS A 236 -16.34 -1.03 2.04
C CYS A 236 -16.67 -2.49 1.69
N TYR A 237 -15.82 -3.44 2.12
CA TYR A 237 -16.04 -4.86 1.90
C TYR A 237 -17.32 -5.36 2.59
N ASP A 238 -17.49 -5.06 3.87
CA ASP A 238 -18.65 -5.49 4.66
C ASP A 238 -19.97 -4.90 4.13
N ASN A 239 -19.94 -3.66 3.64
CA ASN A 239 -21.11 -2.96 3.10
C ASN A 239 -21.29 -3.11 1.58
N LYS A 240 -20.43 -3.91 0.92
CA LYS A 240 -20.45 -4.13 -0.54
C LYS A 240 -20.37 -2.84 -1.36
N LEU A 241 -19.59 -1.88 -0.87
CA LEU A 241 -19.33 -0.62 -1.57
C LEU A 241 -18.18 -0.83 -2.57
N PRO A 242 -18.35 -0.47 -3.85
CA PRO A 242 -17.27 -0.57 -4.84
C PRO A 242 -16.07 0.25 -4.41
N VAL A 243 -14.90 -0.39 -4.31
CA VAL A 243 -13.68 0.25 -3.83
C VAL A 243 -12.47 -0.18 -4.63
N ILE A 244 -11.53 0.74 -4.86
CA ILE A 244 -10.17 0.45 -5.32
C ILE A 244 -9.17 1.11 -4.38
N SER A 245 -8.07 0.40 -4.07
CA SER A 245 -7.04 0.91 -3.18
C SER A 245 -5.70 1.09 -3.87
N SER A 246 -5.07 2.24 -3.64
CA SER A 246 -3.69 2.49 -3.99
C SER A 246 -2.75 1.98 -2.89
N MET A 247 -1.73 1.21 -3.30
CA MET A 247 -0.69 0.71 -2.41
C MET A 247 0.53 1.65 -2.40
N GLY A 248 1.72 1.14 -2.08
CA GLY A 248 2.92 1.94 -1.87
C GLY A 248 3.55 2.44 -3.17
N ALA A 249 3.34 3.72 -3.50
CA ALA A 249 3.99 4.38 -4.63
C ALA A 249 5.42 4.92 -4.33
N GLY A 250 5.85 4.94 -3.07
CA GLY A 250 7.18 5.42 -2.66
C GLY A 250 8.29 4.40 -2.85
N CYS A 251 9.55 4.85 -2.97
CA CYS A 251 10.71 4.01 -3.30
C CYS A 251 10.57 3.21 -4.60
N LYS A 252 9.76 3.70 -5.54
CA LYS A 252 9.56 3.12 -6.88
C LYS A 252 10.01 4.12 -7.95
N GLY A 253 10.38 3.61 -9.11
CA GLY A 253 10.78 4.42 -10.26
C GLY A 253 10.42 3.82 -11.62
N ASP A 254 9.96 2.56 -11.67
CA ASP A 254 9.59 1.89 -12.91
C ASP A 254 8.06 1.87 -13.11
N PRO A 255 7.50 2.75 -13.97
CA PRO A 255 6.07 2.80 -14.21
C PRO A 255 5.53 1.59 -14.97
N THR A 256 6.39 0.84 -15.69
CA THR A 256 5.96 -0.34 -16.46
C THR A 256 5.59 -1.53 -15.57
N LYS A 257 5.93 -1.45 -14.27
CA LYS A 257 5.66 -2.49 -13.27
C LYS A 257 4.42 -2.23 -12.43
N ILE A 258 3.69 -1.15 -12.72
CA ILE A 258 2.41 -0.84 -12.08
C ILE A 258 1.35 -1.74 -12.68
N ILE A 259 0.58 -2.37 -11.79
CA ILE A 259 -0.47 -3.31 -12.17
C ILE A 259 -1.69 -3.12 -11.28
N ILE A 260 -2.85 -3.53 -11.81
CA ILE A 260 -4.10 -3.62 -11.06
C ILE A 260 -4.38 -5.11 -10.85
N GLY A 261 -4.64 -5.50 -9.61
CA GLY A 261 -4.97 -6.87 -9.27
C GLY A 261 -5.67 -6.96 -7.92
N ASP A 262 -6.08 -8.16 -7.52
CA ASP A 262 -6.68 -8.36 -6.20
C ASP A 262 -5.66 -8.19 -5.08
N ILE A 263 -6.08 -7.67 -3.92
CA ILE A 263 -5.22 -7.52 -2.73
C ILE A 263 -4.57 -8.85 -2.32
N GLY A 264 -5.25 -9.98 -2.50
CA GLY A 264 -4.72 -11.32 -2.24
C GLY A 264 -3.50 -11.67 -3.09
N ASN A 265 -3.40 -11.09 -4.29
CA ASN A 265 -2.34 -11.32 -5.27
C ASN A 265 -1.22 -10.26 -5.23
N SER A 266 -1.32 -9.26 -4.34
CA SER A 266 -0.36 -8.16 -4.28
C SER A 266 1.04 -8.65 -3.85
N THR A 267 2.09 -8.14 -4.50
CA THR A 267 3.48 -8.58 -4.26
C THR A 267 4.46 -7.41 -4.32
N ASP A 268 5.65 -7.60 -3.75
CA ASP A 268 6.78 -6.66 -3.82
C ASP A 268 6.49 -5.21 -3.37
N ASP A 269 5.47 -5.04 -2.54
CA ASP A 269 5.05 -3.77 -1.97
C ASP A 269 4.78 -3.92 -0.47
N GLY A 270 5.53 -3.15 0.34
CA GLY A 270 5.46 -3.21 1.80
C GLY A 270 4.14 -2.74 2.39
N LEU A 271 3.51 -1.72 1.79
CA LEU A 271 2.19 -1.25 2.21
C LEU A 271 1.15 -2.33 1.89
N SER A 272 1.19 -2.88 0.68
CA SER A 272 0.28 -3.96 0.27
C SER A 272 0.38 -5.19 1.15
N ARG A 273 1.60 -5.60 1.53
CA ARG A 273 1.84 -6.74 2.41
C ARG A 273 1.27 -6.52 3.80
N ALA A 274 1.48 -5.33 4.37
CA ALA A 274 1.00 -4.99 5.70
C ALA A 274 -0.54 -4.88 5.75
N THR A 275 -1.14 -4.25 4.73
CA THR A 275 -2.59 -4.13 4.56
C THR A 275 -3.21 -5.52 4.37
N ARG A 276 -2.69 -6.33 3.44
CA ARG A 276 -3.14 -7.70 3.20
C ARG A 276 -3.09 -8.56 4.45
N ARG A 277 -2.00 -8.51 5.22
CA ARG A 277 -1.87 -9.30 6.46
C ARG A 277 -2.95 -8.92 7.48
N ARG A 278 -3.21 -7.63 7.68
CA ARG A 278 -4.25 -7.15 8.61
C ARG A 278 -5.67 -7.51 8.12
N LEU A 279 -5.95 -7.36 6.83
CA LEU A 279 -7.23 -7.78 6.24
C LEU A 279 -7.46 -9.29 6.36
N LYS A 280 -6.41 -10.11 6.14
CA LYS A 280 -6.48 -11.57 6.33
C LYS A 280 -6.85 -11.95 7.77
N LEU A 281 -6.30 -11.25 8.77
CA LEU A 281 -6.66 -11.45 10.19
C LEU A 281 -8.14 -11.12 10.47
N GLN A 282 -8.77 -10.32 9.62
CA GLN A 282 -10.20 -9.97 9.70
C GLN A 282 -11.06 -10.82 8.75
N GLY A 283 -10.52 -11.90 8.16
CA GLY A 283 -11.22 -12.81 7.26
C GLY A 283 -11.28 -12.37 5.80
N ILE A 284 -10.69 -11.23 5.43
CA ILE A 284 -10.73 -10.67 4.07
C ILE A 284 -9.47 -11.11 3.33
N THR A 285 -9.62 -12.05 2.39
CA THR A 285 -8.51 -12.64 1.62
C THR A 285 -8.49 -12.24 0.14
N LYS A 286 -9.65 -11.85 -0.40
CA LYS A 286 -9.88 -11.48 -1.81
C LYS A 286 -11.09 -10.57 -1.96
N GLY A 287 -11.29 -10.00 -3.14
CA GLY A 287 -12.45 -9.19 -3.53
C GLY A 287 -12.20 -7.68 -3.47
N ILE A 288 -10.96 -7.24 -3.34
CA ILE A 288 -10.60 -5.82 -3.28
C ILE A 288 -9.55 -5.55 -4.36
N PRO A 289 -9.89 -4.83 -5.44
CA PRO A 289 -8.93 -4.44 -6.45
C PRO A 289 -7.96 -3.39 -5.89
N VAL A 290 -6.69 -3.55 -6.21
CA VAL A 290 -5.61 -2.69 -5.73
C VAL A 290 -4.62 -2.36 -6.85
N VAL A 291 -4.07 -1.15 -6.80
CA VAL A 291 -2.97 -0.70 -7.65
C VAL A 291 -1.67 -0.82 -6.88
N TYR A 292 -0.73 -1.59 -7.41
CA TYR A 292 0.57 -1.83 -6.78
C TYR A 292 1.67 -1.99 -7.83
N SER A 293 2.94 -1.92 -7.40
CA SER A 293 4.08 -2.10 -8.27
C SER A 293 4.86 -3.36 -7.92
N THR A 294 5.12 -4.18 -8.92
CA THR A 294 5.98 -5.38 -8.85
C THR A 294 7.48 -5.05 -8.90
N GLU A 295 7.85 -3.78 -8.91
CA GLU A 295 9.25 -3.36 -8.83
C GLU A 295 9.86 -3.80 -7.49
N GLN A 296 10.91 -4.62 -7.56
CA GLN A 296 11.63 -5.05 -6.36
C GLN A 296 12.51 -3.92 -5.84
N SER A 297 12.49 -3.72 -4.52
CA SER A 297 13.53 -2.97 -3.83
C SER A 297 14.85 -3.74 -3.90
N GLY A 298 15.98 -3.06 -4.07
CA GLY A 298 17.29 -3.69 -4.21
C GLY A 298 18.43 -2.68 -4.22
N GLU A 299 19.65 -3.19 -4.29
CA GLU A 299 20.88 -2.37 -4.24
C GLU A 299 20.87 -1.26 -5.31
N GLY A 300 21.18 -0.03 -4.90
CA GLY A 300 21.14 1.15 -5.77
C GLY A 300 19.75 1.75 -6.02
N LYS A 301 18.68 1.19 -5.43
CA LYS A 301 17.33 1.79 -5.44
C LYS A 301 17.11 2.68 -4.22
N ALA A 302 16.12 3.56 -4.29
CA ALA A 302 15.75 4.41 -3.18
C ALA A 302 15.20 3.57 -2.00
N GLU A 303 15.71 3.81 -0.80
CA GLU A 303 15.31 3.11 0.43
C GLU A 303 14.82 4.10 1.48
N LEU A 304 14.21 3.58 2.56
CA LEU A 304 13.84 4.37 3.72
C LEU A 304 15.09 5.04 4.28
N LEU A 305 15.07 6.38 4.38
CA LEU A 305 16.20 7.11 4.93
C LEU A 305 16.36 6.78 6.43
N PRO A 306 17.61 6.63 6.91
CA PRO A 306 17.86 6.48 8.33
C PRO A 306 17.40 7.75 9.07
N LEU A 307 16.91 7.60 10.30
CA LEU A 307 16.61 8.74 11.15
C LEU A 307 17.93 9.36 11.62
N ASP A 308 17.95 10.68 11.78
CA ASP A 308 19.07 11.38 12.40
C ASP A 308 19.24 10.91 13.86
N GLN A 309 20.49 10.79 14.32
CA GLN A 309 20.82 10.28 15.64
C GLN A 309 20.18 11.13 16.76
N ALA A 310 20.05 12.43 16.52
CA ALA A 310 19.42 13.39 17.43
C ALA A 310 17.90 13.19 17.60
N GLU A 311 17.22 12.54 16.65
CA GLU A 311 15.80 12.21 16.77
C GLU A 311 15.59 10.91 17.56
N PHE A 312 16.53 9.95 17.46
CA PHE A 312 16.52 8.73 18.29
C PHE A 312 16.60 9.04 19.80
N GLU A 313 17.25 10.14 20.17
CA GLU A 313 17.42 10.56 21.57
C GLU A 313 16.16 11.17 22.18
N LYS A 314 15.17 11.59 21.37
CA LYS A 314 13.95 12.26 21.83
C LYS A 314 12.82 11.30 22.25
N GLY A 315 12.96 9.99 22.04
CA GLY A 315 12.00 8.98 22.48
C GLY A 315 11.85 7.80 21.54
N SER A 316 10.92 6.89 21.86
CA SER A 316 10.54 5.76 20.99
C SER A 316 10.05 6.27 19.63
N VAL A 317 10.55 5.68 18.54
CA VAL A 317 10.32 6.10 17.14
C VAL A 317 8.84 6.22 16.74
N GLY A 318 7.90 5.63 17.49
CA GLY A 318 6.45 5.79 17.27
C GLY A 318 5.84 7.09 17.85
N ASP A 319 6.51 7.70 18.82
CA ASP A 319 6.01 8.82 19.64
C ASP A 319 6.49 10.20 19.14
N LEU A 320 7.37 10.22 18.12
CA LEU A 320 7.92 11.44 17.52
C LEU A 320 7.07 11.97 16.36
N GLY A 321 6.04 11.24 15.94
CA GLY A 321 5.08 11.69 14.94
C GLY A 321 4.10 12.70 15.54
N VAL A 322 3.61 13.64 14.72
CA VAL A 322 2.53 14.58 15.11
C VAL A 322 1.26 13.82 15.55
N MET A 323 1.11 12.58 15.10
CA MET A 323 0.12 11.61 15.58
C MET A 323 0.76 10.25 15.89
N PRO A 324 0.21 9.47 16.84
CA PRO A 324 0.60 8.08 17.05
C PRO A 324 0.53 7.27 15.76
N ASN A 325 1.52 6.41 15.51
CA ASN A 325 1.65 5.54 14.32
C ASN A 325 1.89 6.26 12.98
N PHE A 326 2.21 7.56 12.96
CA PHE A 326 2.66 8.24 11.74
C PHE A 326 4.15 7.97 11.49
N ARG A 327 4.56 7.88 10.21
CA ARG A 327 5.96 7.54 9.87
C ARG A 327 6.88 8.71 10.19
N VAL A 328 7.81 8.49 11.12
CA VAL A 328 8.92 9.42 11.43
C VAL A 328 10.03 9.33 10.38
N ARG A 329 10.17 8.17 9.71
CA ARG A 329 11.13 7.99 8.60
C ARG A 329 10.59 8.54 7.29
N ILE A 330 11.36 9.42 6.66
CA ILE A 330 11.07 9.95 5.32
C ILE A 330 11.24 8.81 4.32
N LEU A 331 10.14 8.43 3.67
CA LEU A 331 10.15 7.55 2.51
C LEU A 331 10.42 8.42 1.27
N PRO A 332 11.51 8.21 0.52
CA PRO A 332 11.72 8.92 -0.73
C PRO A 332 10.59 8.65 -1.74
N VAL A 333 10.06 9.72 -2.34
CA VAL A 333 9.00 9.63 -3.33
C VAL A 333 9.39 10.41 -4.57
N LEU A 334 9.51 9.73 -5.70
CA LEU A 334 9.61 10.34 -7.02
C LEU A 334 8.19 10.67 -7.51
N GLY A 335 7.87 11.95 -7.72
CA GLY A 335 6.51 12.43 -7.96
C GLY A 335 5.78 11.80 -9.14
N THR A 336 6.52 11.30 -10.15
CA THR A 336 5.96 10.58 -11.29
C THR A 336 5.23 9.30 -10.88
N MET A 337 5.70 8.59 -9.85
CA MET A 337 5.10 7.31 -9.46
C MET A 337 3.72 7.49 -8.80
N PRO A 338 3.52 8.32 -7.77
CA PRO A 338 2.19 8.63 -7.26
C PRO A 338 1.23 9.16 -8.32
N ALA A 339 1.72 9.99 -9.25
CA ALA A 339 0.91 10.51 -10.34
C ALA A 339 0.38 9.40 -11.24
N ILE A 340 1.24 8.46 -11.65
CA ILE A 340 0.85 7.32 -12.49
C ILE A 340 -0.08 6.38 -11.71
N PHE A 341 0.20 6.10 -10.44
CA PHE A 341 -0.74 5.35 -9.59
C PHE A 341 -2.13 6.03 -9.54
N GLY A 342 -2.18 7.35 -9.36
CA GLY A 342 -3.43 8.12 -9.34
C GLY A 342 -4.18 8.06 -10.67
N MET A 343 -3.48 8.19 -11.79
CA MET A 343 -4.05 8.05 -13.13
C MET A 343 -4.53 6.63 -13.42
N THR A 344 -3.79 5.60 -12.98
CA THR A 344 -4.19 4.19 -13.09
C THR A 344 -5.45 3.90 -12.29
N VAL A 345 -5.56 4.43 -11.06
CA VAL A 345 -6.77 4.34 -10.25
C VAL A 345 -7.95 5.04 -10.94
N ALA A 346 -7.76 6.28 -11.41
CA ALA A 346 -8.82 7.03 -12.09
C ALA A 346 -9.32 6.30 -13.34
N ASN A 347 -8.41 5.76 -14.15
CA ASN A 347 -8.75 4.96 -15.32
C ASN A 347 -9.60 3.75 -14.94
N HIS A 348 -9.22 3.00 -13.91
CA HIS A 348 -10.03 1.87 -13.44
C HIS A 348 -11.46 2.27 -13.06
N VAL A 349 -11.61 3.37 -12.34
CA VAL A 349 -12.91 3.88 -11.91
C VAL A 349 -13.75 4.30 -13.11
N ILE A 350 -13.17 5.05 -14.05
CA ILE A 350 -13.85 5.48 -15.29
C ILE A 350 -14.36 4.27 -16.06
N LEU A 351 -13.51 3.28 -16.34
CA LEU A 351 -13.90 2.10 -17.11
C LEU A 351 -14.97 1.27 -16.37
N SER A 352 -14.84 1.12 -15.05
CA SER A 352 -15.81 0.38 -14.24
C SER A 352 -17.19 1.05 -14.19
N VAL A 353 -17.24 2.37 -13.98
CA VAL A 353 -18.50 3.15 -13.92
C VAL A 353 -19.21 3.15 -15.29
N THR A 354 -18.44 3.30 -16.36
CA THR A 354 -18.99 3.33 -17.73
C THR A 354 -19.43 1.95 -18.22
N GLY A 355 -18.92 0.89 -17.60
CA GLY A 355 -19.11 -0.49 -18.05
C GLY A 355 -18.22 -0.85 -19.24
N TYR A 356 -17.14 -0.11 -19.47
CA TYR A 356 -16.15 -0.43 -20.48
C TYR A 356 -15.37 -1.69 -20.06
N PRO A 357 -15.03 -2.61 -20.99
CA PRO A 357 -14.30 -3.82 -20.65
C PRO A 357 -12.98 -3.55 -19.92
N VAL A 358 -12.78 -4.23 -18.79
CA VAL A 358 -11.57 -4.13 -17.96
C VAL A 358 -10.83 -5.46 -17.98
N ASP A 359 -9.92 -5.61 -18.94
CA ASP A 359 -9.08 -6.79 -19.09
C ASP A 359 -7.62 -6.47 -18.71
N TYR A 360 -7.34 -6.34 -17.41
CA TYR A 360 -5.97 -6.12 -16.97
C TYR A 360 -5.13 -7.39 -17.09
N ALA A 361 -3.87 -7.20 -17.48
CA ALA A 361 -2.90 -8.27 -17.46
C ALA A 361 -2.79 -8.82 -16.03
N PRO A 362 -2.99 -10.13 -15.81
CA PRO A 362 -2.83 -10.70 -14.48
C PRO A 362 -1.39 -10.49 -14.03
N ALA A 363 -1.22 -9.98 -12.81
CA ALA A 363 0.06 -9.77 -12.14
C ALA A 363 1.02 -10.96 -12.26
N LYS A 364 0.42 -12.14 -12.30
CA LYS A 364 1.06 -13.44 -12.33
C LYS A 364 0.22 -14.30 -13.25
N GLY A 365 0.73 -14.65 -14.43
CA GLY A 365 0.20 -15.75 -15.26
C GLY A 365 0.46 -17.12 -14.62
N ARG A 366 0.15 -17.25 -13.33
CA ARG A 366 0.45 -18.40 -12.48
C ARG A 366 -0.74 -19.32 -12.30
N ASP A 367 -1.95 -18.95 -12.71
CA ASP A 367 -3.13 -19.82 -12.62
C ASP A 367 -2.89 -21.13 -13.36
N LYS A 368 -2.40 -21.07 -14.62
CA LYS A 368 -1.98 -22.26 -15.37
C LYS A 368 -0.86 -23.05 -14.69
N MET A 369 0.04 -22.37 -13.96
CA MET A 369 1.08 -23.05 -13.18
C MET A 369 0.46 -23.78 -11.99
N TYR A 370 -0.41 -23.12 -11.21
CA TYR A 370 -1.06 -23.71 -10.05
C TYR A 370 -1.98 -24.87 -10.44
N ASP A 371 -2.78 -24.71 -11.49
CA ASP A 371 -3.59 -25.78 -12.07
C ASP A 371 -2.71 -26.97 -12.47
N GLY A 372 -1.56 -26.69 -13.09
CA GLY A 372 -0.56 -27.71 -13.42
C GLY A 372 -0.02 -28.44 -12.19
N ILE A 373 0.19 -27.75 -11.07
CA ILE A 373 0.68 -28.33 -9.81
C ILE A 373 -0.43 -29.11 -9.10
N VAL A 374 -1.67 -28.60 -9.04
CA VAL A 374 -2.84 -29.33 -8.50
C VAL A 374 -3.02 -30.65 -9.24
N ASN A 375 -3.00 -30.61 -10.58
CA ASN A 375 -3.10 -31.81 -11.41
C ASN A 375 -1.93 -32.79 -11.19
N TYR A 376 -0.73 -32.27 -10.93
CA TYR A 376 0.42 -33.11 -10.60
C TYR A 376 0.24 -33.80 -9.23
N VAL A 377 -0.18 -33.06 -8.21
CA VAL A 377 -0.48 -33.63 -6.87
C VAL A 377 -1.56 -34.71 -6.98
N GLN A 378 -2.66 -34.42 -7.68
CA GLN A 378 -3.73 -35.37 -7.95
C GLN A 378 -3.19 -36.68 -8.58
N SER A 379 -2.36 -36.57 -9.63
CA SER A 379 -1.77 -37.72 -10.30
C SER A 379 -0.82 -38.51 -9.39
N CYS A 380 -0.03 -37.83 -8.56
CA CYS A 380 0.85 -38.49 -7.58
C CYS A 380 0.05 -39.24 -6.52
N GLU A 381 -1.02 -38.65 -5.99
CA GLU A 381 -1.88 -39.28 -4.99
C GLU A 381 -2.63 -40.51 -5.56
N GLU A 382 -3.11 -40.45 -6.80
CA GLU A 382 -3.69 -41.62 -7.48
C GLU A 382 -2.70 -42.77 -7.63
N LYS A 383 -1.46 -42.47 -8.04
CA LYS A 383 -0.40 -43.49 -8.16
C LYS A 383 -0.04 -44.09 -6.80
N LEU A 384 0.02 -43.27 -5.75
CA LEU A 384 0.29 -43.73 -4.38
C LEU A 384 -0.83 -44.62 -3.87
N ALA A 385 -2.09 -44.22 -4.05
CA ALA A 385 -3.24 -45.00 -3.61
C ALA A 385 -3.34 -46.35 -4.32
N ARG A 386 -2.99 -46.42 -5.62
CA ARG A 386 -2.92 -47.67 -6.38
C ARG A 386 -1.88 -48.68 -5.89
N LEU A 387 -0.89 -48.25 -5.10
CA LEU A 387 0.03 -49.19 -4.45
C LEU A 387 -0.66 -50.00 -3.34
N PHE A 388 -1.79 -49.51 -2.81
CA PHE A 388 -2.54 -50.15 -1.74
C PHE A 388 -3.89 -50.73 -2.22
N GLU A 389 -4.57 -50.08 -3.15
CA GLU A 389 -5.88 -50.49 -3.69
C GLU A 389 -5.88 -50.49 -5.23
N HIS A 390 -5.99 -51.67 -5.85
CA HIS A 390 -5.77 -51.84 -7.29
C HIS A 390 -6.93 -51.29 -8.17
N ASP A 391 -8.17 -51.29 -7.66
CA ASP A 391 -9.38 -50.88 -8.39
C ASP A 391 -9.88 -49.48 -8.00
N LEU A 392 -8.93 -48.54 -7.77
CA LEU A 392 -9.26 -47.18 -7.38
C LEU A 392 -9.73 -46.32 -8.56
N VAL A 393 -11.02 -45.94 -8.57
CA VAL A 393 -11.64 -45.03 -9.54
C VAL A 393 -12.17 -43.79 -8.82
N GLY A 394 -11.94 -42.60 -9.41
CA GLY A 394 -12.56 -41.36 -8.95
C GLY A 394 -11.96 -40.70 -7.70
N LEU A 395 -10.70 -41.02 -7.34
CA LEU A 395 -10.02 -40.38 -6.21
C LEU A 395 -9.95 -38.86 -6.41
N ARG A 396 -10.26 -38.07 -5.39
CA ARG A 396 -10.09 -36.61 -5.39
C ARG A 396 -9.06 -36.19 -4.33
N SER A 397 -8.18 -35.25 -4.67
CA SER A 397 -7.30 -34.60 -3.71
C SER A 397 -8.04 -33.42 -3.03
N PRO A 398 -7.94 -33.26 -1.70
CA PRO A 398 -8.51 -32.12 -0.97
C PRO A 398 -7.68 -30.82 -1.12
N ILE A 399 -6.64 -30.82 -1.94
CA ILE A 399 -5.74 -29.69 -2.16
C ILE A 399 -6.33 -28.77 -3.24
N THR A 400 -6.55 -27.51 -2.89
CA THR A 400 -7.11 -26.48 -3.77
C THR A 400 -6.01 -25.67 -4.47
N VAL A 401 -6.40 -24.89 -5.48
CA VAL A 401 -5.49 -23.92 -6.13
C VAL A 401 -4.95 -22.88 -5.13
N GLY A 402 -5.76 -22.46 -4.15
CA GLY A 402 -5.34 -21.54 -3.09
C GLY A 402 -4.28 -22.15 -2.17
N ASP A 403 -4.40 -23.44 -1.86
CA ASP A 403 -3.42 -24.18 -1.06
C ASP A 403 -2.07 -24.27 -1.79
N VAL A 404 -2.11 -24.55 -3.10
CA VAL A 404 -0.93 -24.58 -3.95
C VAL A 404 -0.26 -23.21 -4.03
N ALA A 405 -1.03 -22.14 -4.23
CA ALA A 405 -0.51 -20.78 -4.26
C ALA A 405 0.14 -20.41 -2.92
N PHE A 406 -0.51 -20.74 -1.80
CA PHE A 406 0.04 -20.51 -0.47
C PHE A 406 1.36 -21.26 -0.24
N LEU A 407 1.39 -22.58 -0.48
CA LEU A 407 2.59 -23.39 -0.28
C LEU A 407 3.73 -22.89 -1.18
N THR A 408 3.48 -22.74 -2.47
CA THR A 408 4.53 -22.37 -3.43
C THR A 408 5.02 -20.96 -3.22
N GLU A 409 4.14 -19.97 -3.01
CA GLU A 409 4.54 -18.56 -2.97
C GLU A 409 4.85 -18.03 -1.58
N GLU A 410 4.02 -18.33 -0.58
CA GLU A 410 4.15 -17.75 0.76
C GLU A 410 5.11 -18.60 1.61
N LEU A 411 4.91 -19.93 1.64
CA LEU A 411 5.74 -20.82 2.46
C LEU A 411 7.14 -21.05 1.86
N TYR A 412 7.19 -21.40 0.57
CA TYR A 412 8.43 -21.74 -0.15
C TYR A 412 9.00 -20.61 -1.01
N ARG A 413 8.37 -19.43 -1.06
CA ARG A 413 8.90 -18.23 -1.73
C ARG A 413 9.25 -18.44 -3.21
N ALA A 414 8.41 -19.22 -3.90
CA ALA A 414 8.55 -19.59 -5.32
C ALA A 414 9.90 -20.24 -5.65
N ARG A 415 10.40 -21.12 -4.77
CA ARG A 415 11.67 -21.85 -4.94
C ARG A 415 11.55 -23.29 -4.47
N SER A 416 12.33 -24.18 -5.09
CA SER A 416 12.48 -25.55 -4.61
C SER A 416 13.07 -25.57 -3.19
N ALA A 417 12.47 -26.38 -2.32
CA ALA A 417 12.95 -26.63 -0.97
C ALA A 417 14.26 -27.43 -0.94
N ILE A 418 14.67 -28.03 -2.06
CA ILE A 418 15.91 -28.80 -2.20
C ILE A 418 17.01 -27.93 -2.78
N THR A 419 16.81 -27.39 -3.98
CA THR A 419 17.87 -26.71 -4.75
C THR A 419 17.75 -25.19 -4.76
N GLY A 420 16.62 -24.62 -4.32
CA GLY A 420 16.36 -23.18 -4.40
C GLY A 420 16.04 -22.65 -5.80
N ILE A 421 15.98 -23.55 -6.81
CA ILE A 421 15.67 -23.21 -8.20
C ILE A 421 14.20 -22.76 -8.30
N PRO A 422 13.89 -21.64 -8.98
CA PRO A 422 12.53 -21.07 -9.04
C PRO A 422 11.70 -21.53 -10.25
N THR A 423 12.21 -22.45 -11.09
CA THR A 423 11.57 -22.86 -12.35
C THR A 423 11.04 -24.29 -12.29
N ARG A 424 9.99 -24.56 -13.08
CA ARG A 424 9.32 -25.88 -13.17
C ARG A 424 8.95 -26.46 -11.81
N LEU A 425 8.40 -25.64 -10.92
CA LEU A 425 8.02 -26.04 -9.56
C LEU A 425 6.80 -26.97 -9.55
N THR A 426 6.76 -27.87 -8.59
CA THR A 426 5.63 -28.74 -8.26
C THR A 426 5.59 -29.04 -6.77
N LEU A 427 4.51 -29.66 -6.31
CA LEU A 427 4.33 -30.15 -4.96
C LEU A 427 4.22 -31.67 -4.98
N ILE A 428 4.86 -32.33 -4.02
CA ILE A 428 4.80 -33.79 -3.84
C ILE A 428 4.85 -34.11 -2.34
N ARG A 429 4.27 -35.25 -1.95
CA ARG A 429 4.35 -35.75 -0.57
C ARG A 429 5.79 -35.96 -0.16
N TRP A 430 6.17 -35.54 1.04
CA TRP A 430 7.54 -35.71 1.54
C TRP A 430 7.83 -37.14 1.97
N ARG A 431 6.83 -37.80 2.57
CA ARG A 431 6.94 -39.17 3.10
C ARG A 431 5.93 -40.07 2.41
N ARG A 432 6.35 -41.31 2.16
CA ARG A 432 5.45 -42.38 1.75
C ARG A 432 4.47 -42.66 2.91
N PRO A 433 3.16 -42.79 2.66
CA PRO A 433 2.22 -43.23 3.69
C PRO A 433 2.48 -44.69 4.10
N ASP A 434 2.34 -45.01 5.38
CA ASP A 434 2.48 -46.39 5.90
C ASP A 434 1.19 -47.22 5.78
N ALA A 435 0.04 -46.57 5.59
CA ALA A 435 -1.28 -47.18 5.46
C ALA A 435 -2.05 -46.61 4.26
N ILE A 436 -3.23 -47.16 3.98
CA ILE A 436 -4.15 -46.66 2.94
C ILE A 436 -4.36 -45.15 3.13
N ASN A 437 -4.01 -44.36 2.11
CA ASN A 437 -4.13 -42.90 2.09
C ASN A 437 -5.45 -42.42 1.46
N VAL A 438 -6.51 -43.23 1.57
CA VAL A 438 -7.83 -42.97 0.99
C VAL A 438 -8.87 -42.94 2.12
N SER A 439 -9.74 -41.94 2.07
CA SER A 439 -10.92 -41.78 2.90
C SER A 439 -12.17 -41.79 2.03
N VAL A 440 -13.26 -42.39 2.50
CA VAL A 440 -14.54 -42.40 1.78
C VAL A 440 -15.49 -41.46 2.51
N ILE A 441 -16.12 -40.54 1.77
CA ILE A 441 -17.07 -39.57 2.29
C ILE A 441 -18.40 -39.78 1.54
N GLY A 442 -19.50 -39.93 2.28
CA GLY A 442 -20.81 -40.35 1.73
C GLY A 442 -21.09 -41.84 2.00
N GLY A 443 -22.34 -42.27 1.76
CA GLY A 443 -22.78 -43.65 2.02
C GLY A 443 -23.41 -43.89 3.41
N GLY A 444 -24.36 -43.05 3.84
CA GLY A 444 -25.23 -43.39 4.97
C GLY A 444 -26.21 -44.53 4.64
N GLU A 445 -26.94 -45.03 5.64
CA GLU A 445 -27.92 -46.16 5.52
C GLU A 445 -28.97 -45.98 4.40
N GLU A 446 -29.10 -44.79 3.81
CA GLU A 446 -30.04 -44.44 2.74
C GLU A 446 -29.46 -44.42 1.31
N GLY A 447 -28.25 -44.94 1.08
CA GLY A 447 -27.76 -45.23 -0.30
C GLY A 447 -27.32 -44.02 -1.14
N GLY A 448 -26.63 -43.04 -0.53
CA GLY A 448 -26.02 -41.91 -1.26
C GLY A 448 -24.72 -42.29 -2.01
N GLU A 449 -24.32 -41.47 -2.99
CA GLU A 449 -23.07 -41.64 -3.75
C GLU A 449 -21.82 -41.54 -2.84
N GLU A 450 -20.90 -42.50 -2.97
CA GLU A 450 -19.63 -42.53 -2.23
C GLU A 450 -18.52 -41.81 -2.99
N GLN A 451 -17.83 -40.85 -2.34
CA GLN A 451 -16.68 -40.16 -2.91
C GLN A 451 -15.39 -40.58 -2.20
N LYS A 452 -14.44 -41.13 -2.96
CA LYS A 452 -13.08 -41.45 -2.47
C LYS A 452 -12.19 -40.21 -2.51
N CYS A 453 -11.57 -39.86 -1.40
CA CYS A 453 -10.69 -38.70 -1.24
C CYS A 453 -9.32 -39.10 -0.68
N SER A 454 -8.23 -38.54 -1.22
CA SER A 454 -6.90 -38.72 -0.61
C SER A 454 -6.84 -38.05 0.77
N THR A 455 -6.12 -38.66 1.69
CA THR A 455 -5.86 -38.10 3.04
C THR A 455 -4.71 -37.09 3.06
N VAL A 456 -4.20 -36.65 1.90
CA VAL A 456 -3.08 -35.71 1.81
C VAL A 456 -3.43 -34.38 2.46
N ARG A 457 -2.48 -33.86 3.24
CA ARG A 457 -2.58 -32.59 3.96
C ARG A 457 -1.59 -31.57 3.43
N LEU A 458 -1.84 -30.29 3.72
CA LEU A 458 -0.94 -29.18 3.35
C LEU A 458 0.48 -29.44 3.89
N ARG A 459 0.55 -29.88 5.14
CA ARG A 459 1.81 -30.19 5.83
C ARG A 459 2.59 -31.35 5.22
N ASP A 460 1.95 -32.19 4.42
CA ASP A 460 2.61 -33.36 3.83
C ASP A 460 3.38 -33.00 2.54
N LEU A 461 3.13 -31.82 1.96
CA LEU A 461 3.61 -31.43 0.64
C LEU A 461 4.85 -30.55 0.69
N VAL A 462 5.79 -30.83 -0.21
CA VAL A 462 7.06 -30.09 -0.34
C VAL A 462 7.19 -29.55 -1.75
N CYS A 463 7.61 -28.29 -1.86
CA CYS A 463 7.87 -27.66 -3.15
C CYS A 463 9.23 -28.08 -3.69
N MET A 464 9.23 -28.65 -4.89
CA MET A 464 10.43 -29.15 -5.58
C MET A 464 10.37 -28.77 -7.06
N THR A 465 11.48 -28.87 -7.79
CA THR A 465 11.40 -28.87 -9.27
C THR A 465 10.76 -30.17 -9.76
N LYS A 466 10.16 -30.16 -10.96
CA LYS A 466 9.51 -31.34 -11.54
C LYS A 466 10.46 -32.54 -11.69
N ASP A 467 11.73 -32.28 -11.98
CA ASP A 467 12.75 -33.31 -12.13
C ASP A 467 13.14 -33.90 -10.76
N GLU A 468 13.25 -33.05 -9.73
CA GLU A 468 13.44 -33.48 -8.33
C GLU A 468 12.26 -34.31 -7.81
N ALA A 469 11.03 -33.86 -8.05
CA ALA A 469 9.83 -34.57 -7.63
C ALA A 469 9.73 -35.95 -8.31
N THR A 470 10.11 -36.04 -9.58
CA THR A 470 10.14 -37.33 -10.30
C THR A 470 11.19 -38.28 -9.71
N ARG A 471 12.37 -37.76 -9.33
CA ARG A 471 13.40 -38.54 -8.63
C ARG A 471 12.90 -38.98 -7.24
N HIS A 472 12.23 -38.10 -6.51
CA HIS A 472 11.66 -38.37 -5.20
C HIS A 472 10.58 -39.47 -5.27
N GLU A 473 9.63 -39.36 -6.20
CA GLU A 473 8.59 -40.37 -6.47
C GLU A 473 9.21 -41.75 -6.72
N LYS A 474 10.26 -41.83 -7.56
CA LYS A 474 10.92 -43.09 -7.90
C LYS A 474 11.65 -43.72 -6.71
N GLN A 475 12.39 -42.92 -5.95
CA GLN A 475 13.25 -43.43 -4.88
C GLN A 475 12.46 -43.71 -3.60
N ILE A 476 11.63 -42.77 -3.15
CA ILE A 476 10.91 -42.87 -1.88
C ILE A 476 9.66 -43.72 -2.04
N PHE A 477 8.84 -43.48 -3.07
CA PHE A 477 7.55 -44.17 -3.19
C PHE A 477 7.68 -45.55 -3.84
N LYS A 478 8.39 -45.66 -4.97
CA LYS A 478 8.52 -46.94 -5.69
C LYS A 478 9.59 -47.84 -5.10
N ALA A 479 10.79 -47.32 -4.82
CA ALA A 479 11.91 -48.13 -4.31
C ALA A 479 11.97 -48.24 -2.77
N GLY A 480 11.17 -47.45 -2.03
CA GLY A 480 11.12 -47.52 -0.57
C GLY A 480 12.42 -47.07 0.11
N VAL A 481 13.21 -46.23 -0.54
CA VAL A 481 14.46 -45.69 0.02
C VAL A 481 14.12 -44.72 1.15
N GLN A 482 14.85 -44.80 2.26
CA GLN A 482 14.70 -43.85 3.38
C GLN A 482 15.23 -42.46 3.00
N LEU A 483 14.64 -41.40 3.57
CA LEU A 483 14.95 -40.01 3.21
C LEU A 483 16.42 -39.65 3.44
N GLU A 484 17.02 -40.18 4.51
CA GLU A 484 18.40 -39.96 4.94
C GLU A 484 19.42 -40.53 3.94
N LYS A 485 18.99 -41.44 3.05
CA LYS A 485 19.83 -41.97 1.97
C LYS A 485 19.74 -41.12 0.70
N LEU A 486 18.72 -40.28 0.57
CA LEU A 486 18.46 -39.47 -0.62
C LEU A 486 18.84 -37.99 -0.44
N TYR A 487 18.71 -37.47 0.78
CA TYR A 487 18.97 -36.06 1.13
C TYR A 487 19.90 -35.95 2.32
N ASP A 488 20.71 -34.87 2.36
CA ASP A 488 21.52 -34.53 3.52
C ASP A 488 20.65 -34.04 4.71
N ALA A 489 21.25 -34.08 5.91
CA ALA A 489 20.56 -33.72 7.15
C ALA A 489 20.09 -32.25 7.19
N GLU A 490 20.82 -31.34 6.55
CA GLU A 490 20.46 -29.92 6.48
C GLU A 490 19.18 -29.71 5.66
N THR A 491 19.11 -30.37 4.50
CA THR A 491 17.94 -30.34 3.61
C THR A 491 16.72 -30.92 4.30
N ILE A 492 16.87 -32.06 4.99
CA ILE A 492 15.77 -32.66 5.76
C ILE A 492 15.30 -31.68 6.84
N ALA A 493 16.21 -31.13 7.66
CA ALA A 493 15.85 -30.18 8.71
C ALA A 493 15.12 -28.93 8.17
N ARG A 494 15.57 -28.40 7.03
CA ARG A 494 14.94 -27.27 6.36
C ARG A 494 13.52 -27.59 5.89
N VAL A 495 13.32 -28.77 5.30
CA VAL A 495 12.01 -29.21 4.83
C VAL A 495 11.06 -29.45 6.00
N GLU A 496 11.49 -30.15 7.05
CA GLU A 496 10.66 -30.41 8.25
C GLU A 496 10.28 -29.10 8.96
N SER A 497 11.18 -28.12 9.04
CA SER A 497 10.86 -26.80 9.59
C SER A 497 9.75 -26.09 8.79
N LYS A 498 9.76 -26.22 7.46
CA LYS A 498 8.71 -25.69 6.60
C LYS A 498 7.39 -26.45 6.72
N MET A 499 7.44 -27.77 6.87
CA MET A 499 6.25 -28.59 7.13
C MET A 499 5.62 -28.26 8.48
N ALA A 500 6.42 -27.99 9.52
CA ALA A 500 5.93 -27.52 10.81
C ALA A 500 5.20 -26.18 10.69
N GLN A 501 5.74 -25.23 9.91
CA GLN A 501 5.04 -23.98 9.58
C GLN A 501 3.72 -24.29 8.85
N ALA A 502 3.72 -25.16 7.83
CA ALA A 502 2.51 -25.54 7.10
C ALA A 502 1.43 -26.16 8.02
N ALA A 503 1.84 -26.97 9.01
CA ALA A 503 0.93 -27.56 9.98
C ALA A 503 0.28 -26.52 10.90
N GLU A 504 1.00 -25.46 11.27
CA GLU A 504 0.43 -24.32 12.00
C GLU A 504 -0.66 -23.64 11.16
N TYR A 505 -0.43 -23.43 9.86
CA TYR A 505 -1.43 -22.86 8.95
C TYR A 505 -2.66 -23.75 8.75
N GLU A 506 -2.45 -25.06 8.72
CA GLU A 506 -3.54 -26.03 8.57
C GLU A 506 -4.51 -26.00 9.78
N SER A 507 -4.05 -25.58 10.96
CA SER A 507 -4.92 -25.41 12.14
C SER A 507 -5.96 -24.29 12.01
N TYR A 508 -5.74 -23.35 11.07
CA TYR A 508 -6.68 -22.26 10.77
C TYR A 508 -7.64 -22.60 9.63
N ARG A 509 -7.56 -23.82 9.08
CA ARG A 509 -8.44 -24.31 8.02
C ARG A 509 -9.68 -24.95 8.68
N TRP A 510 -10.84 -24.35 8.42
CA TRP A 510 -12.15 -24.81 8.93
C TRP A 510 -12.70 -25.92 8.05
#